data_AF-A0A161LXP0-F1
#
_entry.id   AF-A0A161LXP0-F1
#
_cell.length_a   1.000
_cell.length_b   1.000
_cell.length_c   1.000
_cell.angle_alpha   90.00
_cell.angle_beta   90.00
_cell.angle_gamma   90.00
#
_symmetry.space_group_name_H-M   'P 1'
#
loop_
_entity.id
_entity.type
_entity.pdbx_description
1 polymer ?
#
loop_
_entity_poly.entity_id
_entity_poly.type
_entity_poly.pdbx_seq_one_letter_code
_entity_poly.pdbx_strand_id
1 'polypeptide(L)'
;MERNERQQKAFDLIREAKARAKRKYLRVNKFKQVPDMPDLYVTTTGKVYRFEAGKELNPTRTNKIILAGKQFDVAKLILNAFKKEPIQRKRHVKRIDGNSNNLTPENLKYIDRPEKGLKIEINGENLKSAIRCYFEVPRRYNVNDHILTRFYLNDIILKRRFYLEHAQAKGIEIFMQYMKGFTNSRARVAKELGLYESDCSNVINKFINLLAGEILRDKEAGFLSVKDFKPKPKTKTQIIREINEYRKENGQKPIPLRKKSLKEKLNEFQRLIKDIRDTNPE
;
A
#
# COMPACT_ATOMS: atom_id res chain seq x y z
N MET A 1 -30.39 -30.35 57.56
CA MET A 1 -29.73 -29.10 57.11
C MET A 1 -28.21 -29.14 57.33
N GLU A 2 -27.70 -29.56 58.49
CA GLU A 2 -26.25 -29.60 58.80
C GLU A 2 -25.36 -30.40 57.81
N ARG A 3 -25.87 -31.51 57.24
CA ARG A 3 -25.11 -32.34 56.28
C ARG A 3 -24.81 -31.59 54.97
N ASN A 4 -25.70 -30.68 54.58
CA ASN A 4 -25.58 -29.88 53.36
C ASN A 4 -24.58 -28.72 53.55
N GLU A 5 -24.56 -28.10 54.74
CA GLU A 5 -23.58 -27.06 55.08
C GLU A 5 -22.15 -27.58 55.20
N ARG A 6 -21.97 -28.78 55.76
CA ARG A 6 -20.64 -29.43 55.82
C ARG A 6 -20.10 -29.77 54.43
N GLN A 7 -20.97 -30.21 53.52
CA GLN A 7 -20.62 -30.47 52.13
C GLN A 7 -20.23 -29.17 51.41
N GLN A 8 -21.01 -28.09 51.57
CA GLN A 8 -20.72 -26.79 50.99
C GLN A 8 -19.36 -26.24 51.47
N LYS A 9 -19.10 -26.27 52.79
CA LYS A 9 -17.81 -25.85 53.37
C LYS A 9 -16.63 -26.67 52.82
N ALA A 10 -16.80 -27.97 52.63
CA ALA A 10 -15.77 -28.83 52.05
C ALA A 10 -15.49 -28.49 50.57
N PHE A 11 -16.53 -28.21 49.78
CA PHE A 11 -16.37 -27.75 48.39
C PHE A 11 -15.64 -26.41 48.30
N ASP A 12 -15.97 -25.46 49.17
CA ASP A 12 -15.32 -24.15 49.22
C ASP A 12 -13.84 -24.26 49.62
N LEU A 13 -13.51 -25.11 50.60
CA LEU A 13 -12.12 -25.42 50.97
C LEU A 13 -11.31 -26.01 49.80
N ILE A 14 -11.89 -26.96 49.06
CA ILE A 14 -11.24 -27.54 47.88
C ILE A 14 -11.05 -26.49 46.78
N ARG A 15 -12.04 -25.62 46.57
CA ARG A 15 -11.98 -24.53 45.59
C ARG A 15 -10.88 -23.53 45.95
N GLU A 16 -10.79 -23.14 47.21
CA GLU A 16 -9.71 -22.27 47.70
C GLU A 16 -8.33 -22.90 47.54
N ALA A 17 -8.17 -24.17 47.90
CA ALA A 17 -6.91 -24.89 47.75
C ALA A 17 -6.45 -24.91 46.28
N LYS A 18 -7.36 -25.20 45.35
CA LYS A 18 -7.08 -25.13 43.90
C LYS A 18 -6.71 -23.71 43.45
N ALA A 19 -7.41 -22.68 43.92
CA ALA A 19 -7.10 -21.29 43.59
C ALA A 19 -5.72 -20.86 44.12
N ARG A 20 -5.35 -21.28 45.34
CA ARG A 20 -4.02 -21.05 45.93
C ARG A 20 -2.93 -21.72 45.12
N ALA A 21 -3.12 -22.97 44.69
CA ALA A 21 -2.18 -23.70 43.84
C ALA A 21 -1.96 -22.98 42.49
N LYS A 22 -3.04 -22.53 41.83
CA LYS A 22 -2.96 -21.73 40.60
C LYS A 22 -2.18 -20.44 40.80
N ARG A 23 -2.45 -19.68 41.87
CA ARG A 23 -1.73 -18.44 42.19
C ARG A 23 -0.24 -18.70 42.43
N LYS A 24 0.11 -19.80 43.12
CA LYS A 24 1.51 -20.22 43.31
C LYS A 24 2.18 -20.50 41.97
N TYR A 25 1.53 -21.24 41.08
CA TYR A 25 2.03 -21.52 39.73
C TYR A 25 2.29 -20.25 38.93
N LEU A 26 1.34 -19.31 38.91
CA LEU A 26 1.47 -18.03 38.19
C LEU A 26 2.65 -17.20 38.72
N ARG A 27 2.82 -17.15 40.04
CA ARG A 27 3.92 -16.42 40.69
C ARG A 27 5.28 -17.03 40.32
N VAL A 28 5.41 -18.35 40.39
CA VAL A 28 6.66 -19.07 40.06
C VAL A 28 7.05 -18.86 38.59
N ASN A 29 6.08 -18.89 37.68
CA ASN A 29 6.30 -18.74 36.24
C ASN A 29 6.30 -17.28 35.76
N LYS A 30 6.37 -16.30 36.68
CA LYS A 30 6.47 -14.86 36.37
C LYS A 30 5.32 -14.33 35.50
N PHE A 31 4.13 -14.91 35.64
CA PHE A 31 2.94 -14.39 35.01
C PHE A 31 2.45 -13.12 35.73
N LYS A 32 2.01 -12.13 34.96
CA LYS A 32 1.42 -10.89 35.47
C LYS A 32 -0.01 -10.76 34.96
N GLN A 33 -0.92 -10.38 35.86
CA GLN A 33 -2.33 -10.18 35.50
C GLN A 33 -2.47 -9.02 34.51
N VAL A 34 -3.39 -9.15 33.56
CA VAL A 34 -3.78 -8.08 32.63
C VAL A 34 -4.88 -7.24 33.29
N PRO A 35 -4.63 -5.97 33.69
CA PRO A 35 -5.62 -5.13 34.37
C PRO A 35 -6.99 -5.06 33.67
N ASP A 36 -6.99 -4.87 32.35
CA ASP A 36 -8.23 -4.70 31.57
C ASP A 36 -8.96 -6.03 31.33
N MET A 37 -8.30 -7.16 31.63
CA MET A 37 -8.85 -8.52 31.49
C MET A 37 -8.39 -9.39 32.66
N PRO A 38 -9.02 -9.28 33.84
CA PRO A 38 -8.53 -9.90 35.09
C PRO A 38 -8.41 -11.43 35.06
N ASP A 39 -9.14 -12.12 34.18
CA ASP A 39 -9.02 -13.57 33.98
C ASP A 39 -7.72 -13.97 33.25
N LEU A 40 -7.06 -13.03 32.58
CA LEU A 40 -5.85 -13.28 31.79
C LEU A 40 -4.59 -12.88 32.52
N TYR A 41 -3.59 -13.73 32.38
CA TYR A 41 -2.24 -13.55 32.88
C TYR A 41 -1.24 -13.75 31.74
N VAL A 42 -0.20 -12.93 31.69
CA VAL A 42 0.80 -12.98 30.61
C VAL A 42 2.24 -12.90 31.12
N THR A 43 3.18 -13.52 30.39
CA THR A 43 4.62 -13.41 30.64
C THR A 43 5.28 -12.40 29.68
N THR A 44 6.52 -11.99 29.98
CA THR A 44 7.34 -11.16 29.08
C THR A 44 7.69 -11.83 27.77
N THR A 45 7.59 -13.17 27.70
CA THR A 45 7.85 -13.98 26.50
C THR A 45 6.60 -14.25 25.66
N GLY A 46 5.42 -13.78 26.10
CA GLY A 46 4.17 -13.93 25.35
C GLY A 46 3.38 -15.22 25.62
N LYS A 47 3.67 -15.94 26.71
CA LYS A 47 2.77 -16.98 27.20
C LYS A 47 1.54 -16.34 27.82
N VAL A 48 0.37 -16.95 27.62
CA VAL A 48 -0.90 -16.47 28.16
C VAL A 48 -1.57 -17.58 28.97
N TYR A 49 -2.06 -17.28 30.16
CA TYR A 49 -2.80 -18.19 31.02
C TYR A 49 -4.19 -17.63 31.34
N ARG A 50 -5.19 -18.51 31.33
CA ARG A 50 -6.57 -18.19 31.70
C ARG A 50 -6.89 -18.76 33.07
N PHE A 51 -7.19 -17.90 34.05
CA PHE A 51 -7.31 -18.29 35.45
C PHE A 51 -8.53 -19.17 35.74
N GLU A 52 -9.69 -18.77 35.23
CA GLU A 52 -10.95 -19.51 35.36
C GLU A 52 -10.81 -20.92 34.78
N ALA A 53 -10.37 -21.01 33.52
CA ALA A 53 -10.18 -22.28 32.82
C ALA A 53 -8.98 -23.10 33.33
N GLY A 54 -8.06 -22.47 34.06
CA GLY A 54 -6.90 -23.14 34.66
C GLY A 54 -5.86 -23.64 33.65
N LYS A 55 -5.78 -23.05 32.45
CA LYS A 55 -4.91 -23.52 31.36
C LYS A 55 -4.21 -22.40 30.62
N GLU A 56 -3.06 -22.73 30.03
CA GLU A 56 -2.38 -21.87 29.06
C GLU A 56 -3.16 -21.81 27.74
N LEU A 57 -3.12 -20.64 27.10
CA LEU A 57 -3.67 -20.39 25.78
C LEU A 57 -2.51 -20.32 24.80
N ASN A 58 -2.57 -21.16 23.76
CA ASN A 58 -1.57 -21.16 22.70
C ASN A 58 -1.82 -19.97 21.77
N PRO A 59 -0.84 -19.05 21.62
CA PRO A 59 -0.93 -18.01 20.61
C PRO A 59 -0.89 -18.61 19.19
N THR A 60 -1.63 -18.00 18.28
CA THR A 60 -1.50 -18.24 16.84
C THR A 60 -0.12 -17.81 16.32
N ARG A 61 0.23 -18.19 15.09
CA ARG A 61 1.47 -17.76 14.39
C ARG A 61 1.64 -16.23 14.33
N THR A 62 0.56 -15.46 14.50
CA THR A 62 0.60 -13.98 14.51
C THR A 62 0.58 -13.39 15.91
N ASN A 63 0.89 -14.18 16.94
CA ASN A 63 0.92 -13.76 18.34
C ASN A 63 -0.44 -13.21 18.81
N LYS A 64 -1.52 -13.89 18.42
CA LYS A 64 -2.89 -13.60 18.88
C LYS A 64 -3.49 -14.78 19.61
N ILE A 65 -4.31 -14.51 20.61
CA ILE A 65 -5.16 -15.51 21.27
C ILE A 65 -6.63 -15.31 20.86
N ILE A 66 -7.41 -16.39 20.92
CA ILE A 66 -8.86 -16.34 20.69
C ILE A 66 -9.56 -16.57 22.03
N LEU A 67 -10.38 -15.62 22.45
CA LEU A 67 -11.19 -15.70 23.67
C LEU A 67 -12.63 -15.33 23.31
N ALA A 68 -13.58 -16.24 23.57
CA ALA A 68 -15.01 -16.03 23.28
C ALA A 68 -15.27 -15.53 21.84
N GLY A 69 -14.60 -16.15 20.85
CA GLY A 69 -14.72 -15.78 19.43
C GLY A 69 -14.01 -14.49 19.02
N LYS A 70 -13.38 -13.76 19.95
CA LYS A 70 -12.64 -12.52 19.67
C LYS A 70 -11.14 -12.74 19.71
N GLN A 71 -10.43 -12.13 18.77
CA GLN A 71 -8.98 -12.16 18.73
C GLN A 71 -8.37 -11.03 19.57
N PHE A 72 -7.38 -11.36 20.39
CA PHE A 72 -6.60 -10.41 21.17
C PHE A 72 -5.11 -10.56 20.85
N ASP A 73 -4.44 -9.43 20.64
CA ASP A 73 -3.00 -9.37 20.35
C ASP A 73 -2.22 -9.49 21.66
N VAL A 74 -1.35 -10.51 21.74
CA VAL A 74 -0.54 -10.80 22.92
C VAL A 74 0.36 -9.62 23.28
N ALA A 75 0.91 -8.90 22.30
CA ALA A 75 1.76 -7.74 22.56
C ALA A 75 1.02 -6.64 23.33
N LYS A 76 -0.27 -6.44 23.05
CA LYS A 76 -1.11 -5.47 23.76
C LYS A 76 -1.40 -5.90 25.20
N LEU A 77 -1.58 -7.20 25.42
CA LEU A 77 -1.74 -7.76 26.76
C LEU A 77 -0.48 -7.54 27.59
N ILE A 78 0.70 -7.74 27.01
CA ILE A 78 1.99 -7.50 27.66
C ILE A 78 2.15 -6.01 28.03
N LEU A 79 1.85 -5.09 27.11
CA LEU A 79 1.88 -3.65 27.41
C LEU A 79 0.95 -3.28 28.58
N ASN A 80 -0.26 -3.85 28.61
CA ASN A 80 -1.21 -3.60 29.69
C ASN A 80 -0.77 -4.20 31.04
N ALA A 81 -0.24 -5.42 31.04
CA ALA A 81 0.21 -6.08 32.27
C ALA A 81 1.49 -5.43 32.83
N PHE A 82 2.49 -5.20 31.98
CA PHE A 82 3.84 -4.79 32.40
C PHE A 82 4.02 -3.27 32.44
N LYS A 83 3.57 -2.55 31.41
CA LYS A 83 3.70 -1.08 31.30
C LYS A 83 2.46 -0.30 31.75
N LYS A 84 1.39 -0.99 32.14
CA LYS A 84 0.11 -0.37 32.57
C LYS A 84 -0.54 0.50 31.48
N GLU A 85 -0.19 0.28 30.21
CA GLU A 85 -0.83 0.97 29.09
C GLU A 85 -2.19 0.30 28.79
N PRO A 86 -3.31 1.03 28.71
CA PRO A 86 -4.62 0.43 28.43
C PRO A 86 -4.64 -0.29 27.09
N ILE A 87 -5.50 -1.31 26.95
CA ILE A 87 -5.60 -2.10 25.72
C ILE A 87 -6.23 -1.27 24.61
N GLN A 88 -5.39 -0.76 23.70
CA GLN A 88 -5.83 0.04 22.57
C GLN A 88 -6.16 -0.83 21.36
N ARG A 89 -7.43 -1.24 21.23
CA ARG A 89 -7.89 -2.14 20.14
C ARG A 89 -7.53 -1.63 18.74
N LYS A 90 -7.65 -0.31 18.50
CA LYS A 90 -7.41 0.34 17.20
C LYS A 90 -5.94 0.73 16.94
N ARG A 91 -5.05 0.69 17.94
CA ARG A 91 -3.62 1.02 17.74
C ARG A 91 -2.83 -0.22 17.36
N HIS A 92 -1.78 -0.03 16.56
CA HIS A 92 -0.79 -1.07 16.28
C HIS A 92 0.33 -1.03 17.32
N VAL A 93 1.02 -2.15 17.52
CA VAL A 93 2.21 -2.24 18.38
C VAL A 93 3.44 -2.40 17.49
N LYS A 94 4.44 -1.54 17.68
CA LYS A 94 5.75 -1.65 17.03
C LYS A 94 6.69 -2.46 17.91
N ARG A 95 7.55 -3.24 17.24
CA ARG A 95 8.72 -3.89 17.83
C ARG A 95 9.93 -3.03 17.50
N ILE A 96 10.67 -2.56 18.51
CA ILE A 96 11.77 -1.60 18.35
C ILE A 96 12.90 -2.23 17.52
N ASP A 97 13.22 -3.49 17.78
CA ASP A 97 14.26 -4.28 17.08
C ASP A 97 13.84 -4.81 15.70
N GLY A 98 12.58 -4.63 15.29
CA GLY A 98 12.04 -5.18 14.05
C GLY A 98 11.78 -6.69 14.05
N ASN A 99 12.11 -7.42 15.12
CA ASN A 99 11.86 -8.87 15.23
C ASN A 99 10.43 -9.15 15.70
N SER A 100 9.63 -9.81 14.86
CA SER A 100 8.22 -10.10 15.13
C SER A 100 7.99 -11.05 16.33
N ASN A 101 9.01 -11.84 16.71
CA ASN A 101 8.94 -12.82 17.78
C ASN A 101 9.41 -12.29 19.14
N ASN A 102 10.13 -11.15 19.16
CA ASN A 102 10.60 -10.56 20.41
C ASN A 102 9.46 -9.75 21.06
N LEU A 103 8.78 -10.37 22.02
CA LEU A 103 7.63 -9.81 22.73
C LEU A 103 8.00 -9.19 24.09
N THR A 104 9.28 -8.96 24.36
CA THR A 104 9.72 -8.33 25.62
C THR A 104 9.06 -6.96 25.80
N PRO A 105 8.57 -6.62 27.01
CA PRO A 105 7.88 -5.35 27.24
C PRO A 105 8.68 -4.13 26.76
N GLU A 106 9.99 -4.16 26.93
CA GLU A 106 10.93 -3.10 26.54
C GLU A 106 10.95 -2.90 25.03
N ASN A 107 10.87 -4.00 24.26
CA ASN A 107 10.84 -4.00 22.80
C ASN A 107 9.48 -3.60 22.23
N LEU A 108 8.42 -3.55 23.04
CA LEU A 108 7.08 -3.21 22.61
C LEU A 108 6.75 -1.76 22.93
N LYS A 109 6.14 -1.07 21.95
CA LYS A 109 5.53 0.24 22.14
C LYS A 109 4.27 0.34 21.29
N TYR A 110 3.20 0.94 21.81
CA TYR A 110 2.13 1.38 20.92
C TYR A 110 2.70 2.33 19.87
N ILE A 111 2.35 2.10 18.62
CA ILE A 111 2.56 3.08 17.57
C ILE A 111 1.69 4.26 17.96
N ASP A 112 2.35 5.36 18.30
CA ASP A 112 1.67 6.62 18.34
C ASP A 112 1.04 6.80 16.97
N ARG A 113 -0.29 6.92 16.93
CA ARG A 113 -0.94 7.38 15.71
C ARG A 113 -0.12 8.61 15.33
N PRO A 114 0.48 8.70 14.14
CA PRO A 114 0.93 10.00 13.68
C PRO A 114 -0.28 10.89 13.90
N GLU A 115 -0.14 11.91 14.77
CA GLU A 115 -1.16 12.93 15.01
C GLU A 115 -1.82 13.14 13.68
N LYS A 116 -3.12 12.84 13.56
CA LYS A 116 -3.89 12.75 12.30
C LYS A 116 -3.28 13.69 11.27
N GLY A 117 -2.24 13.21 10.57
CA GLY A 117 -1.32 14.12 9.92
C GLY A 117 -2.07 14.44 8.68
N LEU A 118 -2.65 15.65 8.61
CA LEU A 118 -3.51 16.12 7.53
C LEU A 118 -2.99 15.47 6.26
N LYS A 119 -3.70 14.43 5.79
CA LYS A 119 -3.20 13.60 4.71
C LYS A 119 -3.04 14.55 3.55
N ILE A 120 -1.81 14.78 3.13
CA ILE A 120 -1.55 15.76 2.09
C ILE A 120 -1.98 15.08 0.80
N GLU A 121 -3.15 15.44 0.30
CA GLU A 121 -3.64 14.94 -0.98
C GLU A 121 -3.09 15.79 -2.12
N ILE A 122 -2.82 15.15 -3.25
CA ILE A 122 -2.40 15.87 -4.44
C ILE A 122 -3.60 16.63 -4.98
N ASN A 123 -3.44 17.93 -5.21
CA ASN A 123 -4.45 18.68 -5.95
C ASN A 123 -4.33 18.33 -7.43
N GLY A 124 -5.15 17.38 -7.89
CA GLY A 124 -5.10 16.84 -9.24
C GLY A 124 -5.43 17.86 -10.34
N GLU A 125 -6.27 18.86 -10.05
CA GLU A 125 -6.60 19.91 -11.02
C GLU A 125 -5.44 20.88 -11.20
N ASN A 126 -4.80 21.27 -10.09
CA ASN A 126 -3.61 22.11 -10.12
C ASN A 126 -2.45 21.40 -10.82
N LEU A 127 -2.21 20.13 -10.47
CA LEU A 127 -1.16 19.33 -11.11
C LEU A 127 -1.39 19.20 -12.62
N LYS A 128 -2.62 18.90 -13.03
CA LYS A 128 -2.98 18.82 -14.46
C LYS A 128 -2.74 20.14 -15.19
N SER A 129 -3.16 21.25 -14.58
CA SER A 129 -2.97 22.60 -15.14
C SER A 129 -1.48 22.95 -15.26
N ALA A 130 -0.69 22.63 -14.22
CA ALA A 130 0.76 22.85 -14.21
C ALA A 130 1.47 22.03 -15.31
N ILE A 131 1.13 20.74 -15.45
CA ILE A 131 1.68 19.90 -16.53
C ILE A 131 1.33 20.48 -17.91
N ARG A 132 0.09 20.96 -18.10
CA ARG A 132 -0.32 21.58 -19.37
C ARG A 132 0.40 22.91 -19.68
N CYS A 133 1.05 23.54 -18.71
CA CYS A 133 1.91 24.71 -19.00
C CYS A 133 3.19 24.31 -19.77
N TYR A 134 3.62 23.05 -19.64
CA TYR A 134 4.84 22.54 -20.29
C TYR A 134 4.54 21.64 -21.49
N PHE A 135 3.44 20.88 -21.46
CA PHE A 135 3.14 19.84 -22.44
C PHE A 135 1.74 19.95 -23.05
N GLU A 136 1.61 19.49 -24.29
CA GLU A 136 0.34 19.35 -25.00
C GLU A 136 -0.37 18.06 -24.57
N VAL A 137 -0.96 18.08 -23.37
CA VAL A 137 -1.71 16.94 -22.79
C VAL A 137 -3.22 17.09 -22.97
N PRO A 138 -3.97 15.98 -23.16
CA PRO A 138 -5.43 16.03 -23.27
C PRO A 138 -6.09 16.73 -22.08
N ARG A 139 -7.19 17.48 -22.33
CA ARG A 139 -7.94 18.15 -21.25
C ARG A 139 -8.43 17.19 -20.15
N ARG A 140 -8.75 15.95 -20.53
CA ARG A 140 -9.19 14.87 -19.62
C ARG A 140 -8.04 13.94 -19.19
N TYR A 141 -6.80 14.41 -19.22
CA TYR A 141 -5.65 13.66 -18.74
C TYR A 141 -5.84 13.18 -17.30
N ASN A 142 -5.53 11.90 -17.07
CA ASN A 142 -5.61 11.26 -15.76
C ASN A 142 -4.27 11.38 -15.01
N VAL A 143 -4.23 12.23 -14.00
CA VAL A 143 -3.06 12.42 -13.12
C VAL A 143 -2.73 11.19 -12.26
N ASN A 144 -3.63 10.20 -12.20
CA ASN A 144 -3.37 8.93 -11.52
C ASN A 144 -2.59 7.94 -12.39
N ASP A 145 -2.32 8.26 -13.67
CA ASP A 145 -1.33 7.53 -14.45
C ASP A 145 0.05 7.84 -13.89
N HIS A 146 0.47 7.04 -12.90
CA HIS A 146 1.69 7.29 -12.14
C HIS A 146 2.95 7.28 -13.00
N ILE A 147 2.98 6.51 -14.09
CA ILE A 147 4.17 6.43 -14.95
C ILE A 147 4.26 7.71 -15.78
N LEU A 148 3.18 8.05 -16.50
CA LEU A 148 3.17 9.20 -17.38
C LEU A 148 3.24 10.53 -16.61
N THR A 149 2.54 10.64 -15.48
CA THR A 149 2.59 11.83 -14.61
C THR A 149 4.01 12.07 -14.13
N ARG A 150 4.69 11.00 -13.71
CA ARG A 150 6.05 11.10 -13.19
C ARG A 150 7.07 11.41 -14.27
N PHE A 151 6.85 10.94 -15.50
CA PHE A 151 7.63 11.38 -16.66
C PHE A 151 7.53 12.90 -16.86
N TYR A 152 6.32 13.46 -16.88
CA TYR A 152 6.14 14.91 -17.00
C TYR A 152 6.77 15.67 -15.82
N LEU A 153 6.57 15.20 -14.60
CA LEU A 153 7.12 15.85 -13.42
C LEU A 153 8.65 15.85 -13.43
N ASN A 154 9.31 14.76 -13.82
CA ASN A 154 10.76 14.70 -13.92
C ASN A 154 11.31 15.73 -14.92
N ASP A 155 10.72 15.85 -16.10
CA ASP A 155 11.17 16.84 -17.10
C ASP A 155 10.93 18.29 -16.62
N ILE A 156 9.81 18.55 -15.95
CA ILE A 156 9.53 19.86 -15.35
C ILE A 156 10.54 20.19 -14.24
N ILE A 157 10.81 19.24 -13.33
CA ILE A 157 11.78 19.40 -12.23
C ILE A 157 13.15 19.79 -12.78
N LEU A 158 13.60 19.15 -13.86
CA LEU A 158 14.87 19.46 -14.52
C LEU A 158 14.85 20.86 -15.14
N LYS A 159 13.81 21.20 -15.91
CA LYS A 159 13.65 22.53 -16.54
C LYS A 159 13.63 23.67 -15.53
N ARG A 160 12.98 23.45 -14.39
CA ARG A 160 12.86 24.44 -13.31
C ARG A 160 14.01 24.39 -12.31
N ARG A 161 14.96 23.46 -12.45
CA ARG A 161 16.04 23.26 -11.47
C ARG A 161 15.52 23.10 -10.03
N PHE A 162 14.34 22.48 -9.87
CA PHE A 162 13.58 22.47 -8.61
C PHE A 162 14.37 21.91 -7.42
N TYR A 163 15.20 20.88 -7.64
CA TYR A 163 16.05 20.33 -6.57
C TYR A 163 17.13 21.28 -6.09
N LEU A 164 17.62 22.19 -6.93
CA LEU A 164 18.60 23.20 -6.53
C LEU A 164 17.92 24.29 -5.70
N GLU A 165 16.74 24.73 -6.13
CA GLU A 165 15.96 25.76 -5.41
C GLU A 165 15.50 25.28 -4.03
N HIS A 166 15.20 23.98 -3.89
CA HIS A 166 14.68 23.38 -2.65
C HIS A 166 15.67 22.45 -1.96
N ALA A 167 16.98 22.61 -2.19
CA ALA A 167 18.02 21.71 -1.67
C ALA A 167 18.03 21.61 -0.12
N GLN A 168 17.63 22.68 0.58
CA GLN A 168 17.57 22.74 2.04
C GLN A 168 16.20 22.33 2.61
N ALA A 169 15.22 22.01 1.76
CA ALA A 169 13.88 21.66 2.21
C ALA A 169 13.88 20.28 2.87
N LYS A 170 13.40 20.19 4.10
CA LYS A 170 13.30 18.93 4.85
C LYS A 170 12.52 17.86 4.06
N GLY A 171 13.16 16.72 3.83
CA GLY A 171 12.57 15.57 3.12
C GLY A 171 12.68 15.65 1.60
N ILE A 172 13.44 16.61 1.05
CA ILE A 172 13.71 16.69 -0.39
C ILE A 172 14.39 15.41 -0.90
N GLU A 173 15.23 14.77 -0.09
CA GLU A 173 15.88 13.51 -0.42
C GLU A 173 14.89 12.36 -0.63
N ILE A 174 13.78 12.35 0.12
CA ILE A 174 12.69 11.38 -0.03
C ILE A 174 12.01 11.59 -1.39
N PHE A 175 11.74 12.85 -1.74
CA PHE A 175 11.14 13.19 -3.03
C PHE A 175 12.08 12.86 -4.19
N MET A 176 13.36 13.18 -4.09
CA MET A 176 14.38 12.81 -5.08
C MET A 176 14.46 11.29 -5.27
N GLN A 177 14.50 10.50 -4.19
CA GLN A 177 14.51 9.03 -4.28
C GLN A 177 13.23 8.49 -4.92
N TYR A 178 12.09 9.10 -4.60
CA TYR A 178 10.83 8.87 -5.30
C TYR A 178 10.81 9.41 -6.72
N MET A 179 11.81 10.09 -7.25
CA MET A 179 11.81 10.53 -8.66
C MET A 179 12.87 9.82 -9.52
N LYS A 180 13.87 9.20 -8.89
CA LYS A 180 15.01 8.48 -9.49
C LYS A 180 14.70 7.22 -10.33
N GLY A 181 13.43 6.84 -10.55
CA GLY A 181 13.12 5.72 -11.45
C GLY A 181 11.64 5.33 -11.50
N PHE A 182 11.10 5.13 -12.70
CA PHE A 182 9.65 4.95 -12.95
C PHE A 182 8.99 3.81 -12.16
N THR A 183 9.76 2.83 -11.68
CA THR A 183 9.27 1.68 -10.91
C THR A 183 9.31 1.87 -9.38
N ASN A 184 9.89 2.97 -8.86
CA ASN A 184 9.92 3.19 -7.41
C ASN A 184 8.52 3.55 -6.91
N SER A 185 7.92 2.67 -6.11
CA SER A 185 6.67 2.95 -5.41
C SER A 185 6.94 3.69 -4.10
N ARG A 186 5.92 4.38 -3.57
CA ARG A 186 5.99 5.06 -2.27
C ARG A 186 6.37 4.08 -1.14
N ALA A 187 5.77 2.89 -1.15
CA ALA A 187 6.07 1.81 -0.21
C ALA A 187 7.53 1.35 -0.28
N ARG A 188 8.09 1.22 -1.49
CA ARG A 188 9.48 0.83 -1.69
C ARG A 188 10.43 1.89 -1.12
N VAL A 189 10.22 3.16 -1.46
CA VAL A 189 11.05 4.27 -0.95
C VAL A 189 10.95 4.36 0.58
N ALA A 190 9.75 4.19 1.14
CA ALA A 190 9.55 4.18 2.58
C ALA A 190 10.37 3.06 3.25
N LYS A 191 10.36 1.85 2.68
CA LYS A 191 11.15 0.71 3.18
C LYS A 191 12.65 0.96 3.08
N GLU A 192 13.13 1.46 1.94
CA GLU A 192 14.56 1.76 1.72
C GLU A 192 15.08 2.82 2.71
N LEU A 193 14.25 3.80 3.09
CA LEU A 193 14.61 4.89 3.99
C LEU A 193 14.21 4.64 5.46
N GLY A 194 13.64 3.48 5.80
CA GLY A 194 13.22 3.15 7.17
C GLY A 194 12.06 4.00 7.70
N LEU A 195 11.21 4.54 6.82
CA LEU A 195 10.09 5.43 7.13
C LEU A 195 8.75 4.70 7.11
N TYR A 196 7.74 5.28 7.75
CA TYR A 196 6.35 4.88 7.53
C TYR A 196 5.89 5.29 6.13
N GLU A 197 5.10 4.43 5.48
CA GLU A 197 4.57 4.72 4.13
C GLU A 197 3.69 5.97 4.10
N SER A 198 2.94 6.24 5.18
CA SER A 198 2.13 7.46 5.32
C SER A 198 2.99 8.73 5.28
N ASP A 199 4.12 8.72 5.96
CA ASP A 199 4.99 9.88 6.11
C ASP A 199 5.72 10.13 4.79
N CYS A 200 6.23 9.06 4.17
CA CYS A 200 6.79 9.10 2.82
C CYS A 200 5.78 9.67 1.81
N SER A 201 4.52 9.19 1.85
CA SER A 201 3.47 9.66 0.96
C SER A 201 3.15 11.14 1.15
N ASN A 202 3.08 11.59 2.41
CA ASN A 202 2.82 13.00 2.73
C ASN A 202 3.95 13.92 2.24
N VAL A 203 5.22 13.52 2.44
CA VAL A 203 6.37 14.29 1.96
C VAL A 203 6.35 14.40 0.43
N ILE A 204 6.14 13.28 -0.27
CA ILE A 204 6.05 13.26 -1.74
C ILE A 204 4.92 14.17 -2.23
N ASN A 205 3.73 14.04 -1.66
CA ASN A 205 2.57 14.82 -2.09
C ASN A 205 2.75 16.32 -1.79
N LYS A 206 3.43 16.68 -0.68
CA LYS A 206 3.81 18.06 -0.37
C LYS A 206 4.67 18.66 -1.48
N PHE A 207 5.71 17.97 -1.92
CA PHE A 207 6.60 18.48 -2.98
C PHE A 207 5.92 18.53 -4.36
N ILE A 208 5.04 17.57 -4.67
CA ILE A 208 4.22 17.64 -5.91
C ILE A 208 3.32 18.88 -5.91
N ASN A 209 2.64 19.14 -4.79
CA ASN A 209 1.78 20.32 -4.65
C ASN A 209 2.59 21.63 -4.68
N LEU A 210 3.78 21.65 -4.06
CA LEU A 210 4.68 22.81 -4.10
C LEU A 210 5.12 23.13 -5.53
N LEU A 211 5.60 22.13 -6.27
CA LEU A 211 5.98 22.28 -7.68
C LEU A 211 4.81 22.78 -8.53
N ALA A 212 3.63 22.18 -8.38
CA ALA A 212 2.44 22.60 -9.11
C ALA A 212 2.04 24.04 -8.76
N GLY A 213 2.09 24.41 -7.47
CA GLY A 213 1.78 25.76 -7.00
C GLY A 213 2.72 26.82 -7.55
N GLU A 214 4.02 26.55 -7.59
CA GLU A 214 5.01 27.45 -8.22
C GLU A 214 4.73 27.70 -9.69
N ILE A 215 4.40 26.65 -10.45
CA ILE A 215 4.08 26.76 -11.88
C ILE A 215 2.79 27.57 -12.09
N LEU A 216 1.80 27.38 -11.22
CA LEU A 216 0.55 28.15 -11.32
C LEU A 216 0.75 29.63 -10.98
N ARG A 217 1.61 29.95 -10.01
CA ARG A 217 2.00 31.35 -9.73
C ARG A 217 2.67 32.00 -10.94
N ASP A 218 3.57 31.31 -11.61
CA ASP A 218 4.20 31.81 -12.83
C ASP A 218 3.19 32.02 -13.97
N LYS A 219 2.20 31.14 -14.07
CA LYS A 219 1.09 31.28 -15.01
C LYS A 219 0.24 32.51 -14.68
N GLU A 220 -0.10 32.71 -13.42
CA GLU A 220 -0.88 33.88 -12.95
C GLU A 220 -0.11 35.19 -13.19
N ALA A 221 1.22 35.17 -13.04
CA ALA A 221 2.10 36.28 -13.37
C ALA A 221 2.33 36.47 -14.88
N GLY A 222 1.83 35.58 -15.73
CA GLY A 222 1.93 35.68 -17.19
C GLY A 222 3.22 35.12 -17.81
N PHE A 223 4.13 34.54 -17.02
CA PHE A 223 5.36 33.91 -17.53
C PHE A 223 5.09 32.59 -18.27
N LEU A 224 3.99 31.91 -17.93
CA LEU A 224 3.57 30.65 -18.53
C LEU A 224 2.14 30.72 -19.03
N SER A 225 1.86 29.99 -20.10
CA SER A 225 0.51 29.79 -20.62
C SER A 225 0.19 28.31 -20.76
N VAL A 226 -1.09 27.97 -20.63
CA VAL A 226 -1.56 26.60 -20.79
C VAL A 226 -1.52 26.23 -22.27
N LYS A 227 -0.79 25.17 -22.61
CA LYS A 227 -0.74 24.66 -23.98
C LYS A 227 -2.05 24.00 -24.36
N ASP A 228 -2.49 24.28 -25.58
CA ASP A 228 -3.62 23.58 -26.17
C ASP A 228 -3.23 22.16 -26.58
N PHE A 229 -4.18 21.24 -26.39
CA PHE A 229 -3.98 19.86 -26.80
C PHE A 229 -4.20 19.75 -28.30
N LYS A 230 -3.15 19.40 -29.03
CA LYS A 230 -3.27 18.98 -30.42
C LYS A 230 -3.35 17.45 -30.46
N PRO A 231 -4.49 16.86 -30.84
CA PRO A 231 -4.58 15.42 -30.97
C PRO A 231 -3.53 14.94 -31.97
N LYS A 232 -2.88 13.80 -31.67
CA LYS A 232 -1.92 13.20 -32.60
C LYS A 232 -2.60 12.98 -33.95
N PRO A 233 -1.92 13.28 -35.07
CA PRO A 233 -2.47 12.99 -36.38
C PRO A 233 -2.77 11.50 -36.48
N LYS A 234 -3.87 11.16 -37.17
CA LYS A 234 -4.28 9.76 -37.37
C LYS A 234 -3.12 9.00 -38.02
N THR A 235 -2.85 7.81 -37.52
CA THR A 235 -1.84 6.93 -38.13
C THR A 235 -2.33 6.46 -39.50
N LYS A 236 -1.41 6.11 -40.41
CA LYS A 236 -1.75 5.57 -41.74
C LYS A 236 -2.75 4.40 -41.64
N THR A 237 -2.59 3.54 -40.64
CA THR A 237 -3.50 2.41 -40.40
C THR A 237 -4.91 2.85 -40.01
N GLN A 238 -5.06 3.89 -39.18
CA GLN A 238 -6.38 4.44 -38.83
C GLN A 238 -7.06 5.06 -40.05
N ILE A 239 -6.30 5.80 -40.86
CA ILE A 239 -6.80 6.36 -42.13
C ILE A 239 -7.27 5.23 -43.07
N ILE A 240 -6.48 4.15 -43.21
CA ILE A 240 -6.86 3.00 -44.04
C ILE A 240 -8.12 2.30 -43.50
N ARG A 241 -8.32 2.23 -42.18
CA ARG A 241 -9.55 1.67 -41.59
C ARG A 241 -10.78 2.49 -41.95
N GLU A 242 -10.71 3.81 -41.83
CA GLU A 242 -11.81 4.70 -42.21
C GLU A 242 -12.12 4.62 -43.71
N ILE A 243 -11.07 4.57 -44.56
CA ILE A 243 -11.24 4.34 -45.99
C ILE A 243 -11.89 2.98 -46.26
N ASN A 244 -11.53 1.93 -45.51
CA ASN A 244 -12.10 0.60 -45.69
C ASN A 244 -13.56 0.49 -45.27
N GLU A 245 -13.99 1.24 -44.25
CA GLU A 245 -15.40 1.35 -43.87
C GLU A 245 -16.20 1.94 -45.04
N TYR A 246 -15.74 3.08 -45.57
CA TYR A 246 -16.34 3.70 -46.77
C TYR A 246 -16.34 2.75 -47.98
N ARG A 247 -15.23 2.04 -48.23
CA ARG A 247 -15.14 1.07 -49.34
C ARG A 247 -16.12 -0.09 -49.17
N LYS A 248 -16.30 -0.59 -47.95
CA LYS A 248 -17.23 -1.67 -47.64
C LYS A 248 -18.67 -1.25 -47.90
N GLU A 249 -19.06 -0.04 -47.50
CA GLU A 249 -20.39 0.53 -47.77
C GLU A 249 -20.66 0.68 -49.28
N ASN A 250 -19.62 0.93 -50.07
CA ASN A 250 -19.70 1.06 -51.53
C ASN A 250 -19.39 -0.25 -52.28
N GLY A 251 -19.41 -1.42 -51.60
CA GLY A 251 -19.18 -2.73 -52.23
C GLY A 251 -17.76 -2.98 -52.76
N GLN A 252 -16.79 -2.15 -52.40
CA GLN A 252 -15.39 -2.26 -52.82
C GLN A 252 -14.56 -3.13 -51.87
N LYS A 253 -13.54 -3.79 -52.42
CA LYS A 253 -12.59 -4.59 -51.64
C LYS A 253 -11.73 -3.70 -50.71
N PRO A 254 -11.47 -4.13 -49.46
CA PRO A 254 -10.68 -3.35 -48.51
C PRO A 254 -9.19 -3.27 -48.91
N ILE A 255 -8.58 -2.13 -48.61
CA ILE A 255 -7.13 -1.92 -48.66
C ILE A 255 -6.47 -2.66 -47.48
N PRO A 256 -5.39 -3.42 -47.71
CA PRO A 256 -4.69 -4.12 -46.63
C PRO A 256 -4.04 -3.13 -45.64
N LEU A 257 -4.25 -3.35 -44.34
CA LEU A 257 -3.76 -2.49 -43.25
C LEU A 257 -2.24 -2.49 -43.08
N ARG A 258 -1.56 -3.52 -43.60
CA ARG A 258 -0.10 -3.62 -43.61
C ARG A 258 0.37 -4.21 -44.93
N LYS A 259 1.62 -3.90 -45.29
CA LYS A 259 2.29 -4.59 -46.40
C LYS A 259 2.51 -6.06 -46.01
N LYS A 260 2.23 -6.97 -46.95
CA LYS A 260 2.56 -8.39 -46.79
C LYS A 260 4.08 -8.54 -46.64
N SER A 261 4.50 -9.36 -45.68
CA SER A 261 5.90 -9.75 -45.51
C SER A 261 6.37 -10.61 -46.69
N LEU A 262 7.68 -10.75 -46.87
CA LEU A 262 8.25 -11.56 -47.94
C LEU A 262 7.78 -13.02 -47.85
N LYS A 263 7.74 -13.58 -46.64
CA LYS A 263 7.25 -14.93 -46.36
C LYS A 263 5.78 -15.11 -46.74
N GLU A 264 4.94 -14.12 -46.45
CA GLU A 264 3.52 -14.17 -46.82
C GLU A 264 3.32 -14.12 -48.33
N LYS A 265 4.10 -13.28 -49.04
CA LYS A 265 4.08 -13.26 -50.51
C LYS A 265 4.53 -14.59 -51.11
N LEU A 266 5.58 -15.19 -50.54
CA LEU A 266 6.13 -16.45 -51.02
C LEU A 266 5.15 -17.61 -50.80
N ASN A 267 4.47 -17.65 -49.65
CA ASN A 267 3.41 -18.63 -49.39
C ASN A 267 2.20 -18.46 -50.33
N GLU A 268 1.82 -17.23 -50.65
CA GLU A 268 0.72 -16.96 -51.59
C GLU A 268 1.09 -17.38 -53.02
N PHE A 269 2.33 -17.14 -53.43
CA PHE A 269 2.86 -17.61 -54.70
C PHE A 269 2.90 -19.15 -54.78
N GLN A 270 3.34 -19.82 -53.71
CA GLN A 270 3.33 -21.28 -53.62
C GLN A 270 1.90 -21.86 -53.69
N ARG A 271 0.92 -21.21 -53.05
CA ARG A 271 -0.49 -21.61 -53.15
C ARG A 271 -1.01 -21.47 -54.58
N LEU A 272 -0.73 -20.35 -55.25
CA LEU A 272 -1.09 -20.15 -56.65
C LEU A 272 -0.50 -21.23 -57.57
N ILE A 273 0.78 -21.57 -57.38
CA ILE A 273 1.41 -22.66 -58.16
C ILE A 273 0.71 -24.00 -57.90
N LYS A 274 0.36 -24.28 -56.64
CA LYS A 274 -0.35 -25.51 -56.29
C LYS A 274 -1.74 -25.54 -56.93
N ASP A 275 -2.51 -24.47 -56.80
CA ASP A 275 -3.86 -24.39 -57.36
C ASP A 275 -3.84 -24.56 -58.89
N ILE A 276 -2.85 -23.98 -59.58
CA ILE A 276 -2.64 -24.16 -61.03
C ILE A 276 -2.36 -25.63 -61.38
N ARG A 277 -1.47 -26.30 -60.62
CA ARG A 277 -1.16 -27.72 -60.80
C ARG A 277 -2.37 -28.61 -60.55
N ASP A 278 -3.19 -28.28 -59.55
CA ASP A 278 -4.39 -29.04 -59.21
C ASP A 278 -5.50 -28.84 -60.27
N THR A 279 -5.54 -27.71 -60.98
CA THR A 279 -6.49 -27.45 -62.10
C THR A 279 -6.06 -27.99 -63.47
N ASN A 280 -4.78 -28.26 -63.69
CA ASN A 280 -4.27 -28.92 -64.90
C ASN A 280 -3.46 -30.17 -64.51
N PRO A 281 -4.15 -31.28 -64.16
CA PRO A 281 -3.48 -32.54 -63.91
C PRO A 281 -3.04 -33.14 -65.25
N GLU A 282 -1.77 -32.97 -65.59
CA GLU A 282 -1.08 -33.93 -66.48
C GLU A 282 -0.71 -35.19 -65.70
#